data_AF-A0A1B6DBJ5-F1
#
_entry.id   AF-A0A1B6DBJ5-F1
#
_cell.length_a   1.000
_cell.length_b   1.000
_cell.length_c   1.000
_cell.angle_alpha   90.00
_cell.angle_beta   90.00
_cell.angle_gamma   90.00
#
_symmetry.space_group_name_H-M   'P 1'
#
loop_
_entity.id
_entity.type
_entity.pdbx_description
1 polymer ?
#
loop_
_entity_poly.entity_id
_entity_poly.type
_entity_poly.pdbx_seq_one_letter_code
_entity_poly.pdbx_strand_id
1 'polypeptide(L)'
;GCFRRCNYPRMTSQGVVEIVLACGRYSRFRDIPTPWWQATTVLVGVASALSLLVAITALSACCINDVIHSATAKAAGLVQLLAAILVTGGVVVYPVGWDSK
;
A
#
# COMPACT_ATOMS: atom_id res chain seq x y z
N GLY A 1 7.67 7.34 5.66
CA GLY A 1 7.13 6.54 4.54
C GLY A 1 5.67 6.89 4.30
N CYS A 2 5.03 6.21 3.35
CA CYS A 2 3.65 6.48 2.95
C CYS A 2 2.60 5.96 3.96
N PHE A 3 2.91 4.90 4.73
CA PHE A 3 2.00 4.35 5.75
C PHE A 3 2.35 4.74 7.19
N ARG A 4 3.65 4.89 7.49
CA ARG A 4 4.18 5.20 8.83
C ARG A 4 5.27 6.25 8.75
N ARG A 5 5.36 7.06 9.81
CA ARG A 5 6.45 8.01 10.05
C ARG A 5 7.28 7.50 11.22
N CYS A 6 8.58 7.36 11.00
CA CYS A 6 9.54 7.00 12.04
C CYS A 6 10.49 8.17 12.28
N ASN A 7 11.05 8.26 13.48
CA ASN A 7 12.06 9.26 13.85
C ASN A 7 11.56 10.69 13.55
N TYR A 8 10.54 11.12 14.29
CA TYR A 8 9.90 12.42 14.06
C TYR A 8 10.34 13.46 15.10
N PRO A 9 10.47 14.74 14.68
CA PRO A 9 10.74 15.82 15.61
C PRO A 9 9.52 16.07 16.48
N ARG A 10 9.75 16.24 17.79
CA ARG A 10 8.76 16.68 18.77
C ARG A 10 9.32 17.88 19.52
N MET A 11 8.47 18.87 19.78
CA MET A 11 8.80 19.96 20.70
C MET A 11 8.57 19.50 22.14
N THR A 12 9.59 19.59 22.97
CA THR A 12 9.49 19.37 24.42
C THR A 12 8.85 20.58 25.11
N SER A 13 8.41 20.41 26.36
CA SER A 13 7.88 21.51 27.18
C SER A 13 8.87 22.64 27.44
N GLN A 14 10.18 22.37 27.29
CA GLN A 14 11.27 23.33 27.41
C GLN A 14 11.62 24.02 26.08
N GLY A 15 10.88 23.75 25.00
CA GLY A 15 11.11 24.35 23.68
C GLY A 15 12.25 23.73 22.87
N VAL A 16 12.83 22.62 23.33
CA VAL A 16 13.90 21.89 22.61
C VAL A 16 13.27 20.90 21.63
N VAL A 17 13.76 20.87 20.39
CA VAL A 17 13.41 19.85 19.39
C VAL A 17 14.16 18.57 19.71
N GLU A 18 13.44 17.51 20.07
CA GLU A 18 13.99 16.17 20.22
C GLU A 18 13.54 15.27 19.06
N ILE A 19 14.42 14.37 18.62
CA ILE A 19 14.05 13.31 17.69
C ILE A 19 13.56 12.11 18.49
N VAL A 20 12.26 11.83 18.38
CA VAL A 20 11.67 10.67 19.03
C VAL A 20 11.96 9.43 18.19
N LEU A 21 12.77 8.50 18.70
CA LEU A 21 13.02 7.18 18.10
C LEU A 21 11.81 6.25 18.24
N ALA A 22 10.72 6.60 17.55
CA ALA A 22 9.51 5.80 17.49
C ALA A 22 8.90 5.85 16.08
N CYS A 23 8.05 4.87 15.79
CA CYS A 23 7.27 4.83 14.56
C CYS A 23 5.78 4.98 14.87
N GLY A 24 5.17 6.02 14.29
CA GLY A 24 3.73 6.26 14.35
C GLY A 24 3.05 5.98 13.02
N ARG A 25 1.76 5.62 13.07
CA ARG A 25 0.87 5.65 11.91
C ARG A 25 0.27 7.04 11.77
N TYR A 26 0.03 7.49 10.54
CA TYR A 26 -0.76 8.70 10.31
C TYR A 26 -2.18 8.50 10.86
N SER A 27 -2.68 9.51 11.58
CA SER A 27 -4.03 9.50 12.16
C SER A 27 -5.11 9.56 11.07
N ARG A 28 -4.88 10.35 10.03
CA ARG A 28 -5.75 10.54 8.88
C ARG A 28 -4.96 10.39 7.59
N PHE A 29 -5.65 10.07 6.50
CA PHE A 29 -5.02 9.98 5.16
C PHE A 29 -4.38 11.31 4.73
N ARG A 30 -5.01 12.44 5.10
CA ARG A 30 -4.49 13.78 4.81
C ARG A 30 -3.23 14.14 5.59
N ASP A 31 -2.89 13.40 6.64
CA ASP A 31 -1.68 13.64 7.42
C ASP A 31 -0.43 13.06 6.73
N ILE A 32 -0.61 12.31 5.64
CA ILE A 32 0.48 11.86 4.78
C ILE A 32 1.09 13.09 4.06
N PRO A 33 2.40 13.38 4.21
CA PRO A 33 3.00 14.67 3.84
C PRO A 33 2.85 15.13 2.39
N THR A 34 2.77 14.22 1.42
CA THR A 34 2.72 14.59 -0.01
C THR A 34 1.63 13.81 -0.75
N PRO A 35 1.02 14.40 -1.80
CA PRO A 35 0.02 13.71 -2.61
C PRO A 35 0.59 12.47 -3.32
N TRP A 36 1.90 12.45 -3.63
CA TRP A 36 2.56 11.29 -4.23
C TRP A 36 2.64 10.09 -3.27
N TRP A 37 2.88 10.34 -1.99
CA TRP A 37 2.85 9.28 -0.99
C TRP A 37 1.43 8.82 -0.70
N GLN A 38 0.45 9.72 -0.74
CA GLN A 38 -0.97 9.36 -0.70
C GLN A 38 -1.35 8.46 -1.89
N ALA A 39 -0.95 8.82 -3.10
CA ALA A 39 -1.16 8.01 -4.30
C ALA A 39 -0.48 6.64 -4.18
N THR A 40 0.77 6.59 -3.71
CA THR A 40 1.48 5.33 -3.44
C THR A 40 0.71 4.43 -2.48
N THR A 41 0.18 4.99 -1.38
CA THR A 41 -0.64 4.26 -0.41
C THR A 41 -1.89 3.67 -1.06
N VAL A 42 -2.57 4.42 -1.92
CA VAL A 42 -3.76 3.95 -2.64
C VAL A 42 -3.39 2.85 -3.62
N LEU A 43 -2.38 3.06 -4.46
CA LEU A 43 -1.93 2.10 -5.48
C LEU A 43 -1.56 0.75 -4.85
N VAL A 44 -0.68 0.76 -3.84
CA VAL A 44 -0.24 -0.46 -3.15
C VAL A 44 -1.37 -1.09 -2.35
N GLY A 45 -2.24 -0.27 -1.73
CA GLY A 45 -3.41 -0.74 -0.99
C GLY A 45 -4.40 -1.50 -1.88
N VAL A 46 -4.75 -0.93 -3.04
CA VAL A 46 -5.64 -1.56 -4.03
C VAL A 46 -4.99 -2.84 -4.57
N ALA A 47 -3.71 -2.81 -4.90
CA ALA A 47 -3.00 -3.99 -5.40
C ALA A 47 -2.98 -5.14 -4.37
N SER A 48 -2.82 -4.80 -3.09
CA SER A 48 -2.86 -5.77 -1.99
C SER A 48 -4.25 -6.39 -1.85
N ALA A 49 -5.31 -5.60 -1.93
CA ALA A 49 -6.68 -6.09 -1.90
C ALA A 49 -7.00 -7.02 -3.08
N LEU A 50 -6.58 -6.66 -4.30
CA LEU A 50 -6.73 -7.51 -5.49
C LEU A 50 -5.97 -8.84 -5.34
N SER A 51 -4.73 -8.79 -4.83
CA SER A 51 -3.93 -10.00 -4.60
C SER A 51 -4.56 -10.91 -3.55
N LEU A 52 -5.15 -10.34 -2.48
CA LEU A 52 -5.90 -11.09 -1.47
C LEU A 52 -7.15 -11.76 -2.07
N LEU A 53 -7.89 -11.07 -2.94
CA LEU A 53 -9.05 -11.65 -3.63
C LEU A 53 -8.65 -12.84 -4.52
N VAL A 54 -7.55 -12.72 -5.26
CA VAL A 54 -6.99 -13.81 -6.06
C VAL A 54 -6.56 -14.98 -5.17
N ALA A 55 -5.88 -14.70 -4.05
CA ALA A 55 -5.47 -15.73 -3.10
C ALA A 55 -6.67 -16.48 -2.50
N ILE A 56 -7.73 -15.78 -2.11
CA ILE A 56 -8.97 -16.39 -1.60
C ILE A 56 -9.62 -17.27 -2.68
N THR A 57 -9.65 -16.80 -3.93
CA THR A 57 -10.20 -17.55 -5.06
C THR A 57 -9.38 -18.81 -5.37
N ALA A 58 -8.05 -18.73 -5.24
CA ALA A 58 -7.17 -19.88 -5.40
C ALA A 58 -7.38 -20.90 -4.27
N LEU A 59 -7.53 -20.44 -3.02
CA LEU A 59 -7.81 -21.31 -1.88
C LEU A 59 -9.18 -21.98 -1.98
N SER A 60 -10.21 -21.25 -2.41
CA SER A 60 -11.55 -21.84 -2.59
C SER A 60 -11.57 -22.91 -3.68
N ALA A 61 -10.73 -22.79 -4.71
CA ALA A 61 -10.59 -23.79 -5.75
C ALA A 61 -9.99 -25.12 -5.25
N CYS A 62 -9.10 -25.07 -4.27
CA CYS A 62 -8.56 -26.28 -3.65
C CYS A 62 -9.65 -27.07 -2.89
N CYS A 63 -10.70 -26.38 -2.44
CA CYS A 63 -11.76 -26.95 -1.63
C CYS A 63 -13.05 -27.24 -2.43
N ILE A 64 -13.25 -26.57 -3.58
CA ILE A 64 -14.47 -26.65 -4.39
C ILE A 64 -14.06 -26.77 -5.86
N ASN A 65 -14.19 -27.98 -6.42
CA ASN A 65 -13.76 -28.30 -7.79
C ASN A 65 -14.51 -27.52 -8.89
N ASP A 66 -15.71 -27.00 -8.62
CA ASP A 66 -16.50 -26.25 -9.60
C ASP A 66 -16.14 -24.74 -9.70
N VAL A 67 -15.23 -24.25 -8.86
CA VAL A 67 -14.92 -22.79 -8.80
C VAL A 67 -13.88 -22.38 -9.85
N ILE A 68 -12.94 -23.27 -10.21
CA ILE A 68 -11.93 -22.97 -11.23
C ILE A 68 -12.21 -23.70 -12.54
N HIS A 69 -12.59 -22.90 -13.54
CA HIS A 69 -12.61 -23.29 -14.94
C HIS A 69 -11.66 -22.36 -15.73
N SER A 70 -11.42 -22.66 -17.00
CA SER A 70 -10.45 -21.95 -17.85
C SER A 70 -10.68 -20.44 -17.90
N ALA A 71 -11.94 -20.01 -17.75
CA ALA A 71 -12.32 -18.60 -17.71
C ALA A 71 -11.94 -17.92 -16.38
N THR A 72 -12.20 -18.56 -15.23
CA THR A 72 -11.88 -17.98 -13.91
C THR A 72 -10.38 -17.96 -13.65
N ALA A 73 -9.64 -18.97 -14.13
CA ALA A 73 -8.17 -18.96 -14.10
C ALA A 73 -7.58 -17.78 -14.91
N LYS A 74 -8.10 -17.54 -16.12
CA LYS A 74 -7.71 -16.38 -16.93
C LYS A 74 -8.05 -15.06 -16.24
N ALA A 75 -9.25 -14.94 -15.67
CA ALA A 75 -9.66 -13.75 -14.94
C ALA A 75 -8.75 -13.49 -13.73
N ALA A 76 -8.44 -14.51 -12.93
CA ALA A 76 -7.52 -14.40 -11.79
C ALA A 76 -6.12 -13.95 -12.22
N GLY A 77 -5.59 -14.49 -13.33
CA GLY A 77 -4.33 -14.04 -13.91
C GLY A 77 -4.33 -12.57 -14.33
N LEU A 78 -5.41 -12.11 -14.98
CA LEU A 78 -5.56 -10.70 -15.36
C LEU A 78 -5.64 -9.78 -14.13
N VAL A 79 -6.38 -10.17 -13.11
CA VAL A 79 -6.47 -9.41 -11.84
C VAL A 79 -5.10 -9.34 -11.16
N GLN A 80 -4.33 -10.43 -11.15
CA GLN A 80 -3.00 -10.44 -10.57
C GLN A 80 -2.01 -9.58 -11.37
N LEU A 81 -2.12 -9.57 -12.71
CA LEU A 81 -1.34 -8.69 -13.57
C LEU A 81 -1.64 -7.21 -13.28
N LEU A 82 -2.93 -6.86 -13.13
CA LEU A 82 -3.34 -5.51 -12.74
C LEU A 82 -2.78 -5.14 -11.35
N ALA A 83 -2.83 -6.06 -10.39
CA ALA A 83 -2.22 -5.84 -9.07
C ALA A 83 -0.72 -5.56 -9.18
N ALA A 84 0.01 -6.32 -10.01
CA ALA A 84 1.44 -6.11 -10.24
C ALA A 84 1.75 -4.74 -10.85
N ILE A 85 0.95 -4.29 -11.83
CA ILE A 85 1.08 -2.96 -12.43
C ILE A 85 0.87 -1.87 -11.38
N LEU A 86 -0.15 -2.01 -10.52
CA LEU A 86 -0.44 -1.05 -9.46
C LEU A 86 0.68 -0.98 -8.40
N VAL A 87 1.23 -2.12 -7.95
CA VAL A 87 2.39 -2.12 -7.04
C VAL A 87 3.57 -1.41 -7.69
N THR A 88 3.89 -1.76 -8.93
CA THR A 88 5.02 -1.19 -9.67
C THR A 88 4.84 0.32 -9.83
N GLY A 89 3.65 0.77 -10.18
CA GLY A 89 3.32 2.19 -10.24
C GLY A 89 3.52 2.90 -8.90
N GLY A 90 3.09 2.29 -7.79
CA GLY A 90 3.32 2.82 -6.45
C GLY A 90 4.82 2.97 -6.12
N VAL A 91 5.63 1.97 -6.47
CA VAL A 91 7.09 2.00 -6.27
C VAL A 91 7.74 3.11 -7.10
N VAL A 92 7.32 3.29 -8.35
CA VAL A 92 7.83 4.34 -9.25
C VAL A 92 7.43 5.75 -8.79
N VAL A 93 6.21 5.92 -8.29
CA VAL A 93 5.69 7.22 -7.82
C VAL A 93 6.26 7.64 -6.47
N TYR A 94 6.55 6.68 -5.58
CA TYR A 94 7.05 6.95 -4.23
C TYR A 94 8.23 7.94 -4.14
N PRO A 95 9.32 7.81 -4.94
CA PRO A 95 10.47 8.72 -4.87
C PRO A 95 10.14 10.16 -5.27
N VAL A 96 9.13 10.39 -6.12
CA VAL A 96 8.69 11.75 -6.52
C VAL A 96 8.22 12.56 -5.31
N GLY A 97 7.72 11.88 -4.29
CA GLY A 97 7.29 12.53 -3.05
C GLY A 97 8.43 13.06 -2.17
N TRP A 98 9.70 12.82 -2.47
CA TRP A 98 10.82 13.40 -1.70
C TRP A 98 11.09 14.86 -2.03
N ASP A 99 10.94 15.23 -3.31
CA ASP A 99 11.23 16.58 -3.80
C ASP A 99 9.99 17.49 -3.82
N SER A 100 8.81 16.89 -3.63
CA SER A 100 7.55 17.61 -3.56
C SER A 100 7.37 18.18 -2.16
N LYS A 101 7.68 19.47 -1.98
CA LYS A 101 7.54 20.18 -0.71
C LYS A 101 6.59 21.36 -0.84
#